data_AF-A0A1N6QSK5-F1
#
_entry.id   AF-A0A1N6QSK5-F1
#
_cell.length_a   1.000
_cell.length_b   1.000
_cell.length_c   1.000
_cell.angle_alpha   90.00
_cell.angle_beta   90.00
_cell.angle_gamma   90.00
#
_symmetry.space_group_name_H-M   'P 1'
#
loop_
_entity.id
_entity.type
_entity.pdbx_description
1 polymer ?
#
loop_
_entity_poly.entity_id
_entity_poly.type
_entity_poly.pdbx_seq_one_letter_code
_entity_poly.pdbx_strand_id
1 'polypeptide(L)' 'MHPIWVEMLQKPVGWLTIIGGIILIAMPFVVRAFIRKQMREEDRRKDN' A
#
# COMPACT_ATOMS: atom_id res chain seq x y z
N MET A 1 22.81 -10.99 -19.87
CA MET A 1 21.47 -10.91 -19.23
C MET A 1 21.44 -11.91 -18.08
N HIS A 2 21.36 -11.47 -16.82
CA HIS A 2 21.36 -12.40 -15.69
C HIS A 2 20.01 -13.13 -15.62
N PRO A 3 19.97 -14.48 -15.58
CA PRO A 3 18.74 -15.26 -15.68
C PRO A 3 17.70 -14.96 -14.58
N ILE A 4 18.17 -14.46 -13.43
CA ILE A 4 17.37 -14.13 -12.26
C ILE A 4 16.36 -13.00 -12.56
N TRP A 5 16.76 -12.00 -13.34
CA TRP A 5 15.87 -10.88 -13.69
C TRP A 5 14.74 -11.34 -14.63
N VAL A 6 15.04 -12.26 -15.53
CA VAL A 6 14.06 -12.81 -16.48
C VAL A 6 13.04 -13.68 -15.75
N GLU A 7 13.48 -14.50 -14.80
CA GLU A 7 12.56 -15.30 -13.98
C GLU A 7 11.64 -14.46 -13.10
N MET A 8 12.15 -13.37 -12.49
CA MET A 8 11.31 -12.47 -11.69
C MET A 8 10.31 -11.68 -12.53
N LEU A 9 10.68 -11.28 -13.77
CA LEU A 9 9.82 -10.48 -14.64
C LEU A 9 8.84 -11.32 -15.47
N GLN A 10 9.12 -12.59 -15.75
CA GLN A 10 8.28 -13.44 -16.59
C GLN A 10 7.39 -14.42 -15.80
N LYS A 11 7.73 -14.75 -14.55
CA LYS A 11 6.89 -15.65 -13.73
C LYS A 11 5.80 -14.85 -13.01
N PRO A 12 4.53 -15.31 -13.06
CA PRO A 12 3.40 -14.62 -12.41
C PRO A 12 3.59 -14.49 -10.89
N VAL A 13 4.33 -15.42 -10.29
CA VAL A 13 4.66 -15.42 -8.85
C VAL A 13 5.56 -14.23 -8.48
N GLY A 14 6.48 -13.81 -9.36
CA GLY A 14 7.39 -12.68 -9.11
C GLY A 14 6.64 -11.35 -8.98
N TRP A 15 5.70 -11.09 -9.89
CA TRP A 15 4.82 -9.92 -9.83
C TRP A 15 3.90 -9.94 -8.61
N LEU A 16 3.36 -11.11 -8.26
CA LEU A 16 2.49 -11.26 -7.09
C LEU A 16 3.23 -10.90 -5.80
N THR A 17 4.49 -11.32 -5.67
CA THR A 17 5.34 -11.00 -4.52
C THR A 17 5.68 -9.51 -4.47
N ILE A 18 6.00 -8.89 -5.62
CA ILE A 18 6.30 -7.45 -5.70
C ILE A 18 5.07 -6.62 -5.32
N ILE A 19 3.92 -6.92 -5.92
CA ILE A 19 2.67 -6.20 -5.65
C ILE A 19 2.23 -6.42 -4.20
N GLY A 20 2.30 -7.65 -3.70
CA GLY A 20 2.00 -7.97 -2.31
C GLY A 20 2.89 -7.21 -1.32
N GLY A 21 4.20 -7.12 -1.60
CA GLY A 21 5.13 -6.34 -0.80
C GLY A 21 4.81 -4.84 -0.79
N ILE A 22 4.48 -4.27 -1.96
CA ILE A 22 4.07 -2.85 -2.07
C ILE A 22 2.81 -2.59 -1.25
N ILE A 23 1.80 -3.47 -1.34
CA ILE A 23 0.56 -3.34 -0.58
C ILE A 23 0.83 -3.38 0.93
N LEU A 24 1.63 -4.33 1.39
CA LEU A 24 1.96 -4.46 2.82
C LEU A 24 2.66 -3.21 3.37
N ILE A 25 3.52 -2.57 2.57
CA ILE A 25 4.20 -1.34 2.96
C ILE A 25 3.25 -0.13 2.88
N ALA A 26 2.39 -0.05 1.87
CA ALA A 26 1.48 1.06 1.66
C ALA A 26 0.28 1.07 2.63
N MET A 27 -0.19 -0.11 3.03
CA MET A 27 -1.38 -0.29 3.88
C MET A 27 -1.32 0.51 5.20
N PRO A 28 -0.26 0.45 6.03
CA PRO A 28 -0.20 1.23 7.27
C PRO A 28 -0.20 2.74 7.02
N PHE A 29 0.39 3.22 5.93
CA PHE A 29 0.38 4.63 5.56
C PHE A 29 -1.03 5.11 5.19
N VAL A 30 -1.74 4.33 4.37
CA VAL A 30 -3.12 4.62 3.96
C VAL A 30 -4.04 4.62 5.17
N VAL A 31 -3.96 3.59 6.02
CA VAL A 31 -4.77 3.49 7.25
C VAL A 31 -4.52 4.68 8.17
N ARG A 32 -3.25 5.04 8.40
CA ARG A 32 -2.89 6.20 9.23
C ARG A 32 -3.44 7.52 8.66
N ALA A 33 -3.34 7.72 7.35
CA ALA A 33 -3.88 8.90 6.68
C ALA A 33 -5.42 8.95 6.78
N PHE A 34 -6.08 7.81 6.60
CA PHE A 34 -7.52 7.68 6.70
C PHE A 34 -8.04 8.00 8.11
N ILE A 35 -7.42 7.43 9.16
CA ILE A 35 -7.79 7.70 10.56
C ILE A 35 -7.63 9.19 10.88
N ARG A 36 -6.51 9.80 10.50
CA ARG A 36 -6.30 11.24 10.73
C ARG A 36 -7.34 12.10 9.99
N LYS A 37 -7.75 11.68 8.80
CA LYS A 37 -8.78 12.38 8.03
C LYS A 37 -10.14 12.30 8.73
N GLN A 38 -10.52 11.12 9.21
CA GLN A 38 -11.77 10.94 9.98
C GLN A 38 -11.79 11.76 11.27
N MET A 39 -10.71 11.74 12.05
CA MET A 39 -10.64 12.55 13.28
C MET A 39 -10.85 14.05 13.00
N ARG A 40 -10.24 14.58 11.94
CA ARG A 40 -10.43 15.98 11.53
C ARG A 40 -11.84 16.30 11.04
N GLU A 41 -12.52 15.33 10.43
CA GLU A 41 -13.90 15.48 9.97
C GLU A 41 -14.89 15.40 11.14
N GLU A 42 -14.63 14.56 12.14
CA GLU A 42 -15.39 14.48 13.39
C GLU A 42 -15.27 15.77 14.21
N ASP A 43 -14.06 16.32 14.34
CA ASP A 43 -13.83 17.60 15.04
C ASP A 43 -14.61 18.75 14.38
N ARG A 44 -14.63 18.81 13.04
CA ARG A 44 -15.40 19.82 12.29
C ARG A 44 -16.92 19.64 12.41
N ARG A 45 -17.41 18.42 12.64
CA ARG A 45 -18.83 18.15 12.84
C ARG A 45 -19.31 18.46 14.26
N LYS A 46 -18.41 18.46 15.25
CA LYS A 46 -18.76 18.79 16.64
C LYS A 46 -18.79 20.30 16.94
N ASP A 47 -18.10 21.10 16.12
CA ASP A 47 -17.96 22.56 16.31
C ASP A 47 -19.00 23.39 15.53
N ASN A 48 -19.96 22.75 14.85
CA ASN A 48 -20.99 23.38 14.03
C ASN A 48 -22.36 22.80 14.38
#